data_AF-A0A7Y5GSN6-F1
#
_entry.id   AF-A0A7Y5GSN6-F1
#
_cell.length_a   1.000
_cell.length_b   1.000
_cell.length_c   1.000
_cell.angle_alpha   90.00
_cell.angle_beta   90.00
_cell.angle_gamma   90.00
#
_symmetry.space_group_name_H-M   'P 1'
#
loop_
_entity.id
_entity.type
_entity.pdbx_description
1 polymer ?
#
loop_
_entity_poly.entity_id
_entity_poly.type
_entity_poly.pdbx_seq_one_letter_code
_entity_poly.pdbx_strand_id
1 'polypeptide(L)'
;MANLPNISKSVSQPSKPKTWLHRVDDGIYLLEKGIVTFALFAMALTYFLDIAHLEFLAKDNALDRLIYRFMGIGSNERPSDSLHDRVHGFWSPLILVVVALLLAYGAITARDKEGKLKFGGKAARALAVVGCIGLFVATIVYVPSNWVMIGFFCVIVAIYGRIALTQAKTTLITYVIVWVIAAYPILAVIYSVGTGYAWSTDVAKIMIMWVGFLGASMATKEQKHIRIDFIRKAVPDAYRSMYNAFSHFVTIIFCLVLLVLAVVYLQQRINLGAILPSIHLKAWLIVAPIPVSIALMVARFTGRFVVALRGGEVGTETTGVS
;
A
#
# COMPACT_ATOMS: atom_id res chain seq x y z
N MET A 1 -5.43 56.46 -2.07
CA MET A 1 -4.77 55.52 -1.13
C MET A 1 -5.79 54.48 -0.71
N ALA A 2 -5.43 53.21 -0.85
CA ALA A 2 -6.35 52.08 -0.96
C ALA A 2 -7.13 51.77 0.33
N ASN A 3 -8.44 51.55 0.17
CA ASN A 3 -9.32 50.96 1.17
C ASN A 3 -8.95 49.49 1.37
N LEU A 4 -8.54 49.12 2.59
CA LEU A 4 -8.31 47.74 3.00
C LEU A 4 -9.66 47.03 3.17
N PRO A 5 -9.90 45.86 2.54
CA PRO A 5 -11.13 45.11 2.76
C PRO A 5 -11.12 44.45 4.14
N ASN A 6 -12.21 44.73 4.86
CA ASN A 6 -12.60 44.25 6.17
C ASN A 6 -12.60 42.71 6.23
N ILE A 7 -11.70 42.12 7.01
CA ILE A 7 -11.67 40.67 7.31
C ILE A 7 -12.79 40.40 8.31
N SER A 8 -14.02 40.26 7.80
CA SER A 8 -15.15 39.78 8.58
C SER A 8 -14.94 38.31 8.90
N LYS A 9 -14.77 38.04 10.19
CA LYS A 9 -14.82 36.72 10.85
C LYS A 9 -15.75 35.76 10.10
N SER A 10 -15.18 34.70 9.52
CA SER A 10 -15.95 33.53 9.09
C SER A 10 -16.51 32.87 10.34
N VAL A 11 -17.73 33.27 10.72
CA VAL A 11 -18.54 32.60 11.73
C VAL A 11 -18.63 31.15 11.30
N SER A 12 -17.91 30.28 12.01
CA SER A 12 -18.00 28.83 11.88
C SER A 12 -19.44 28.44 12.20
N GLN A 13 -20.26 28.27 11.15
CA GLN A 13 -21.59 27.70 11.34
C GLN A 13 -21.43 26.35 12.04
N PRO A 14 -22.18 26.09 13.13
CA PRO A 14 -22.14 24.79 13.77
C PRO A 14 -22.59 23.75 12.74
N SER A 15 -21.69 22.82 12.40
CA SER A 15 -21.98 21.70 11.50
C SER A 15 -23.25 21.00 12.00
N LYS A 16 -24.28 20.89 11.15
CA LYS A 16 -25.49 20.11 11.47
C LYS A 16 -25.07 18.76 12.07
N PRO A 17 -25.71 18.28 13.15
CA PRO A 17 -25.30 17.05 13.81
C PRO A 17 -25.27 15.92 12.79
N LYS A 18 -24.07 15.37 12.55
CA LYS A 18 -23.88 14.25 11.61
C LYS A 18 -24.87 13.15 11.98
N THR A 19 -25.78 12.84 11.06
CA THR A 19 -26.72 11.73 11.19
C THR A 19 -25.93 10.45 11.47
N TRP A 20 -26.47 9.54 12.27
CA TRP A 20 -25.79 8.29 12.63
C TRP A 20 -25.24 7.51 11.42
N LEU A 21 -25.94 7.54 10.28
CA LEU A 21 -25.49 6.98 9.00
C LEU A 21 -24.12 7.53 8.53
N HIS A 22 -23.88 8.84 8.68
CA HIS A 22 -22.61 9.44 8.27
C HIS A 22 -21.45 9.01 9.16
N ARG A 23 -21.68 8.80 10.46
CA ARG A 23 -20.64 8.31 11.37
C ARG A 23 -20.24 6.86 11.04
N VAL A 24 -21.22 6.03 10.66
CA VAL A 24 -20.97 4.65 10.24
C VAL A 24 -20.18 4.62 8.93
N ASP A 25 -20.58 5.39 7.91
CA ASP A 25 -19.83 5.45 6.64
C ASP A 25 -18.42 6.08 6.79
N ASP A 26 -18.25 7.03 7.71
CA ASP A 26 -16.94 7.57 8.11
C ASP A 26 -16.06 6.51 8.78
N GLY A 27 -16.62 5.71 9.69
CA GLY A 27 -15.92 4.59 10.32
C GLY A 27 -15.51 3.52 9.33
N ILE A 28 -16.42 3.10 8.44
CA ILE A 28 -16.13 2.10 7.39
C ILE A 28 -15.02 2.60 6.46
N TYR A 29 -15.07 3.86 6.04
CA TYR A 29 -14.02 4.42 5.18
C TYR A 29 -12.65 4.48 5.87
N LEU A 30 -12.61 4.83 7.16
CA LEU A 30 -11.37 4.81 7.94
C LEU A 30 -10.79 3.39 8.03
N LEU A 31 -11.66 2.39 8.21
CA LEU A 31 -11.28 0.99 8.24
C LEU A 31 -10.77 0.51 6.86
N GLU A 32 -11.50 0.78 5.78
CA GLU A 32 -11.06 0.47 4.41
C GLU A 32 -9.69 1.08 4.12
N LYS A 33 -9.51 2.38 4.44
CA LYS A 33 -8.26 3.10 4.24
C LYS A 33 -7.12 2.50 5.08
N GLY A 34 -7.39 2.14 6.32
CA GLY A 34 -6.45 1.44 7.18
C GLY A 34 -5.99 0.10 6.58
N ILE A 35 -6.94 -0.73 6.13
CA ILE A 35 -6.65 -2.02 5.50
C ILE A 35 -5.85 -1.85 4.21
N VAL A 36 -6.26 -0.92 3.34
CA VAL A 36 -5.59 -0.70 2.05
C VAL A 36 -4.17 -0.18 2.23
N THR A 37 -3.97 0.79 3.13
CA THR A 37 -2.64 1.32 3.43
C THR A 37 -1.74 0.26 4.04
N PHE A 38 -2.27 -0.57 4.93
CA PHE A 38 -1.55 -1.73 5.47
C PHE A 38 -1.17 -2.72 4.36
N ALA A 39 -2.12 -3.11 3.52
CA ALA A 39 -1.91 -4.09 2.45
C ALA A 39 -0.88 -3.59 1.41
N LEU A 40 -0.92 -2.31 1.04
CA LEU A 40 0.10 -1.69 0.17
C LEU A 40 1.48 -1.74 0.80
N PHE A 41 1.57 -1.39 2.09
CA PHE A 41 2.83 -1.37 2.81
C PHE A 41 3.39 -2.79 2.98
N ALA A 42 2.55 -3.74 3.41
CA ALA A 42 2.92 -5.14 3.56
C ALA A 42 3.37 -5.73 2.23
N MET A 43 2.63 -5.49 1.13
CA MET A 43 2.99 -5.95 -0.21
C MET A 43 4.33 -5.41 -0.69
N ALA A 44 4.57 -4.11 -0.50
CA ALA A 44 5.83 -3.48 -0.87
C ALA A 44 7.00 -4.08 -0.09
N LEU A 45 6.82 -4.29 1.22
CA LEU A 45 7.82 -4.92 2.08
C LEU A 45 8.09 -6.37 1.66
N THR A 46 7.05 -7.17 1.42
CA THR A 46 7.21 -8.59 1.07
C THR A 46 7.91 -8.78 -0.26
N TYR A 47 7.53 -8.01 -1.28
CA TYR A 47 8.19 -8.08 -2.58
C TYR A 47 9.62 -7.57 -2.53
N PHE A 48 9.86 -6.48 -1.79
CA PHE A 48 11.22 -5.99 -1.61
C PHE A 48 12.11 -7.06 -0.96
N LEU A 49 11.64 -7.72 0.10
CA LEU A 49 12.41 -8.77 0.77
C LEU A 49 12.62 -10.00 -0.13
N ASP A 50 11.61 -10.39 -0.90
CA ASP A 50 11.72 -11.51 -1.85
C ASP A 50 12.72 -11.21 -2.97
N ILE A 51 12.61 -10.05 -3.61
CA ILE A 51 13.55 -9.61 -4.66
C ILE A 51 14.97 -9.50 -4.09
N ALA A 52 15.13 -8.92 -2.90
CA ALA A 52 16.43 -8.82 -2.26
C ALA A 52 17.02 -10.21 -1.99
N HIS A 53 16.24 -11.12 -1.40
CA HIS A 53 16.67 -12.48 -1.11
C HIS A 53 17.05 -13.25 -2.38
N LEU A 54 16.24 -13.13 -3.45
CA LEU A 54 16.50 -13.77 -4.73
C LEU A 54 17.74 -13.21 -5.42
N GLU A 55 17.96 -11.90 -5.40
CA GLU A 55 19.15 -11.30 -6.01
C GLU A 55 20.42 -11.70 -5.25
N PHE A 56 20.40 -11.73 -3.91
CA PHE A 56 21.58 -12.14 -3.13
C PHE A 56 21.92 -13.63 -3.24
N LEU A 57 20.95 -14.47 -3.57
CA LEU A 57 21.15 -15.90 -3.81
C LEU A 57 21.33 -16.24 -5.29
N ALA A 58 21.18 -15.28 -6.20
CA ALA A 58 21.35 -15.50 -7.61
C ALA A 58 22.81 -15.84 -7.91
N LYS A 59 23.00 -16.97 -8.60
CA LYS A 59 24.33 -17.48 -8.98
C LYS A 59 25.09 -16.56 -9.93
N ASP A 60 24.36 -15.66 -10.63
CA ASP A 60 24.91 -14.64 -11.52
C ASP A 60 24.38 -13.26 -11.08
N ASN A 61 25.11 -12.59 -10.18
CA ASN A 61 24.74 -11.24 -9.77
C ASN A 61 24.76 -10.29 -10.98
N ALA A 62 23.90 -9.27 -11.00
CA ALA A 62 23.94 -8.23 -12.04
C ALA A 62 25.34 -7.57 -12.16
N LEU A 63 26.07 -7.51 -11.05
CA LEU A 63 27.44 -7.03 -10.97
C LEU A 63 28.43 -7.97 -11.67
N ASP A 64 28.28 -9.29 -11.50
CA ASP A 64 29.18 -10.28 -12.12
C ASP A 64 29.07 -10.21 -13.64
N ARG A 65 27.84 -10.07 -14.16
CA ARG A 65 27.59 -9.82 -15.60
C ARG A 65 28.24 -8.54 -16.11
N LEU A 66 28.24 -7.48 -15.30
CA LEU A 66 28.89 -6.22 -15.65
C LEU A 66 30.42 -6.36 -15.66
N ILE A 67 30.98 -7.11 -14.70
CA ILE A 67 32.42 -7.42 -14.66
C ILE A 67 32.83 -8.27 -15.86
N TYR A 68 32.09 -9.33 -16.20
CA TYR A 68 32.37 -10.17 -17.36
C TYR A 68 32.33 -9.37 -18.67
N ARG A 69 31.35 -8.46 -18.81
CA ARG A 69 31.27 -7.56 -19.95
C ARG A 69 32.46 -6.60 -20.03
N PHE A 70 32.94 -6.09 -18.89
CA PHE A 70 34.12 -5.23 -18.85
C PHE A 70 35.41 -6.00 -19.16
N MET A 71 35.47 -7.29 -18.82
CA MET A 71 36.56 -8.22 -19.17
C MET A 71 36.50 -8.72 -20.62
N GLY A 72 35.50 -8.28 -21.41
CA GLY A 72 35.35 -8.65 -22.82
C GLY A 72 34.75 -10.03 -23.08
N ILE A 73 34.21 -10.70 -22.05
CA ILE A 73 33.52 -11.98 -22.19
C ILE A 73 32.08 -11.71 -22.67
N GLY A 74 31.71 -12.29 -23.81
CA GLY A 74 30.39 -12.10 -24.42
C GLY A 74 29.28 -12.68 -23.55
N SER A 75 28.07 -12.10 -23.60
CA SER A 75 26.92 -12.53 -22.76
C SER A 75 26.48 -13.99 -22.95
N ASN A 76 26.95 -14.65 -24.01
CA ASN A 76 26.58 -16.01 -24.38
C ASN A 76 27.71 -17.03 -24.11
N GLU A 77 28.90 -16.58 -23.69
CA GLU A 77 30.01 -17.45 -23.34
C GLU A 77 30.01 -17.69 -21.84
N ARG A 78 29.95 -18.97 -21.43
CA ARG A 78 30.09 -19.32 -20.02
C ARG A 78 31.56 -19.11 -19.61
N PRO A 79 31.86 -18.26 -18.61
CA PRO A 79 33.21 -18.08 -18.13
C PRO A 79 33.77 -19.41 -17.61
N SER A 80 35.10 -19.57 -17.61
CA SER A 80 35.72 -20.73 -17.00
C SER A 80 35.37 -20.81 -15.50
N ASP A 81 35.11 -22.02 -14.99
CA ASP A 81 34.65 -22.22 -13.60
C ASP A 81 35.58 -21.54 -12.57
N SER A 82 36.90 -21.57 -12.81
CA SER A 82 37.89 -20.92 -11.95
C SER A 82 37.86 -19.38 -11.99
N LEU A 83 37.45 -18.78 -13.10
CA LEU A 83 37.26 -17.33 -13.21
C LEU A 83 35.96 -16.94 -12.52
N HIS A 84 34.88 -17.70 -12.73
CA HIS A 84 33.59 -17.48 -12.09
C HIS A 84 33.71 -17.51 -10.56
N ASP A 85 34.37 -18.53 -10.00
CA ASP A 85 34.56 -18.67 -8.55
C ASP A 85 35.39 -17.51 -7.96
N ARG A 86 36.43 -17.04 -8.67
CA ARG A 86 37.24 -15.90 -8.23
C ARG A 86 36.45 -14.59 -8.28
N VAL A 87 35.70 -14.37 -9.36
CA VAL A 87 34.93 -13.14 -9.53
C VAL A 87 33.77 -13.08 -8.53
N HIS A 88 32.99 -14.15 -8.44
CA HIS A 88 31.85 -14.23 -7.53
C HIS A 88 32.29 -14.31 -6.05
N GLY A 89 33.33 -15.09 -5.74
CA GLY A 89 33.75 -15.32 -4.35
C GLY A 89 34.56 -14.18 -3.72
N PHE A 90 35.29 -13.40 -4.53
CA PHE A 90 36.22 -12.39 -4.00
C PHE A 90 36.00 -11.00 -4.60
N TRP A 91 36.01 -10.86 -5.92
CA TRP A 91 35.99 -9.54 -6.56
C TRP A 91 34.64 -8.83 -6.44
N SER A 92 33.54 -9.56 -6.63
CA SER A 92 32.19 -9.01 -6.62
C SER A 92 31.80 -8.43 -5.25
N PRO A 93 31.96 -9.15 -4.11
CA PRO A 93 31.73 -8.58 -2.78
C PRO A 93 32.64 -7.40 -2.46
N LEU A 94 33.92 -7.46 -2.86
CA LEU A 94 34.90 -6.40 -2.60
C LEU A 94 34.54 -5.12 -3.36
N ILE A 95 34.21 -5.23 -4.64
CA ILE A 95 33.78 -4.09 -5.47
C ILE A 95 32.49 -3.48 -4.90
N LEU A 96 31.51 -4.31 -4.51
CA LEU A 96 30.27 -3.84 -3.90
C LEU A 96 30.53 -3.03 -2.63
N VAL A 97 31.38 -3.52 -1.73
CA VAL A 97 31.73 -2.81 -0.48
C VAL A 97 32.44 -1.50 -0.77
N VAL A 98 33.40 -1.48 -1.70
CA VAL A 98 34.13 -0.26 -2.07
C VAL A 98 33.19 0.77 -2.68
N VAL A 99 32.34 0.38 -3.63
CA VAL A 99 31.37 1.28 -4.26
C VAL A 99 30.37 1.79 -3.23
N ALA A 100 29.85 0.94 -2.34
CA ALA A 100 28.95 1.34 -1.27
C ALA A 100 29.61 2.35 -0.31
N LEU A 101 30.89 2.17 0.03
CA LEU A 101 31.64 3.11 0.88
C LEU A 101 31.82 4.45 0.19
N LEU A 102 32.16 4.47 -1.11
CA LEU A 102 32.30 5.70 -1.88
C LEU A 102 30.96 6.45 -1.97
N LEU A 103 29.85 5.75 -2.25
CA LEU A 103 28.52 6.34 -2.30
C LEU A 103 28.08 6.87 -0.93
N ALA A 104 28.29 6.11 0.14
CA ALA A 104 27.96 6.54 1.50
C ALA A 104 28.80 7.76 1.90
N TYR A 105 30.09 7.76 1.60
CA TYR A 105 30.99 8.88 1.85
C TYR A 105 30.57 10.14 1.06
N GLY A 106 30.23 9.98 -0.22
CA GLY A 106 29.72 11.06 -1.08
C GLY A 106 28.39 11.62 -0.56
N ALA A 107 27.46 10.76 -0.17
CA ALA A 107 26.16 11.16 0.38
C ALA A 107 26.29 11.92 1.71
N ILE A 108 27.20 11.49 2.59
CA ILE A 108 27.50 12.19 3.85
C ILE A 108 28.15 13.53 3.58
N THR A 109 29.09 13.59 2.63
CA THR A 109 29.76 14.82 2.23
C THR A 109 28.78 15.83 1.64
N ALA A 110 27.81 15.38 0.83
CA ALA A 110 26.77 16.23 0.28
C ALA A 110 25.76 16.74 1.33
N ARG A 111 25.53 15.98 2.40
CA ARG A 111 24.68 16.41 3.54
C ARG A 111 25.39 17.34 4.51
N ASP A 112 26.71 17.29 4.61
CA ASP A 112 27.53 18.13 5.50
C ASP A 112 27.75 19.55 4.93
N LYS A 113 26.65 20.31 4.79
CA LYS A 113 26.68 21.70 4.28
C LYS A 113 27.48 22.66 5.16
N GLU A 114 27.62 22.34 6.44
CA GLU A 114 28.33 23.17 7.43
C GLU A 114 29.82 22.81 7.54
N GLY A 115 30.28 21.77 6.82
CA GLY A 115 31.70 21.35 6.81
C GLY A 115 32.23 20.93 8.19
N LYS A 116 31.35 20.55 9.11
CA LYS A 116 31.72 20.26 10.51
C LYS A 116 32.45 18.93 10.66
N LEU A 117 32.32 18.01 9.69
CA LEU A 117 32.93 16.67 9.77
C LEU A 117 34.31 16.63 9.12
N LYS A 118 35.33 16.30 9.91
CA LYS A 118 36.66 15.95 9.41
C LYS A 118 36.61 14.64 8.60
N PHE A 119 37.60 14.40 7.74
CA PHE A 119 37.71 13.21 6.89
C PHE A 119 37.43 11.89 7.65
N GLY A 120 38.08 11.69 8.80
CA GLY A 120 37.88 10.50 9.63
C GLY A 120 36.45 10.33 10.15
N GLY A 121 35.75 11.43 10.46
CA GLY A 121 34.34 11.39 10.88
C GLY A 121 33.39 11.04 9.73
N LYS A 122 33.69 11.50 8.51
CA LYS A 122 32.94 11.12 7.29
C LYS A 122 33.16 9.64 6.96
N ALA A 123 34.41 9.17 7.01
CA ALA A 123 34.76 7.78 6.77
C ALA A 123 34.14 6.82 7.81
N ALA A 124 34.19 7.16 9.10
CA ALA A 124 33.58 6.36 10.16
C ALA A 124 32.06 6.22 9.99
N ARG A 125 31.36 7.31 9.62
CA ARG A 125 29.93 7.26 9.33
C ARG A 125 29.62 6.47 8.06
N ALA A 126 30.45 6.57 7.02
CA ALA A 126 30.29 5.78 5.80
C ALA A 126 30.44 4.28 6.09
N LEU A 127 31.46 3.90 6.87
CA LEU A 127 31.64 2.53 7.36
C LEU A 127 30.45 2.04 8.18
N ALA A 128 29.92 2.87 9.08
CA ALA A 128 28.73 2.52 9.86
C ALA A 128 27.51 2.28 8.96
N VAL A 129 27.28 3.12 7.95
CA VAL A 129 26.17 2.96 6.99
C VAL A 129 26.33 1.66 6.19
N VAL A 130 27.52 1.40 5.64
CA VAL A 130 27.78 0.17 4.89
C VAL A 130 27.68 -1.07 5.78
N GLY A 131 28.17 -0.99 7.02
CA GLY A 131 28.02 -2.05 8.02
C GLY A 131 26.55 -2.34 8.34
N CYS A 132 25.72 -1.31 8.50
CA CYS A 132 24.27 -1.47 8.68
C CYS A 132 23.60 -2.11 7.47
N ILE A 133 23.99 -1.73 6.25
CA ILE A 133 23.47 -2.35 5.02
C ILE A 133 23.90 -3.82 4.96
N GLY A 134 25.17 -4.13 5.24
CA GLY A 134 25.66 -5.50 5.28
C GLY A 134 24.94 -6.36 6.32
N LEU A 135 24.70 -5.83 7.52
CA LEU A 135 23.94 -6.50 8.57
C LEU A 135 22.49 -6.75 8.15
N PHE A 136 21.87 -5.79 7.48
CA PHE A 136 20.52 -5.92 6.94
C PHE A 136 20.43 -7.03 5.89
N VAL A 137 21.40 -7.07 4.96
CA VAL A 137 21.49 -8.14 3.96
C VAL A 137 21.72 -9.50 4.61
N ALA A 138 22.65 -9.59 5.56
CA ALA A 138 22.88 -10.81 6.32
C ALA A 138 21.61 -11.29 7.04
N THR A 139 20.82 -10.36 7.56
CA THR A 139 19.53 -10.68 8.18
C THR A 139 18.57 -11.31 7.16
N ILE A 140 18.47 -10.77 5.94
CA ILE A 140 17.59 -11.31 4.88
C ILE A 140 18.04 -12.71 4.41
N VAL A 141 19.34 -12.98 4.40
CA VAL A 141 19.89 -14.25 3.90
C VAL A 141 19.88 -15.35 4.96
N TYR A 142 20.26 -15.03 6.20
CA TYR A 142 20.47 -16.04 7.25
C TYR A 142 19.30 -16.20 8.21
N VAL A 143 18.43 -15.19 8.34
CA VAL A 143 17.29 -15.27 9.26
C VAL A 143 16.05 -15.76 8.50
N PRO A 144 15.29 -16.72 9.06
CA PRO A 144 14.05 -17.17 8.45
C PRO A 144 13.07 -16.01 8.17
N SER A 145 12.39 -16.06 7.02
CA SER A 145 11.57 -14.96 6.51
C SER A 145 10.46 -14.48 7.46
N ASN A 146 9.95 -15.39 8.31
CA ASN A 146 8.91 -15.11 9.30
C ASN A 146 9.39 -14.10 10.35
N TRP A 147 10.58 -14.30 10.92
CA TRP A 147 11.15 -13.39 11.92
C TRP A 147 11.53 -12.04 11.32
N VAL A 148 12.06 -12.05 10.10
CA VAL A 148 12.40 -10.83 9.37
C VAL A 148 11.16 -9.97 9.19
N MET A 149 10.05 -10.54 8.69
CA MET A 149 8.81 -9.79 8.51
C MET A 149 8.29 -9.22 9.84
N ILE A 150 8.25 -10.03 10.91
CA ILE A 150 7.73 -9.58 12.21
C ILE A 150 8.56 -8.42 12.73
N GLY A 151 9.89 -8.50 12.62
CA GLY A 151 10.79 -7.43 12.98
C GLY A 151 10.45 -6.12 12.26
N PHE A 152 10.31 -6.15 10.94
CA PHE A 152 9.89 -4.97 10.17
C PHE A 152 8.51 -4.47 10.61
N PHE A 153 7.51 -5.35 10.66
CA PHE A 153 6.16 -4.95 11.01
C PHE A 153 6.09 -4.29 12.39
N CYS A 154 6.78 -4.84 13.39
CA CYS A 154 6.92 -4.25 14.72
C CYS A 154 7.59 -2.88 14.69
N VAL A 155 8.68 -2.71 13.92
CA VAL A 155 9.37 -1.42 13.79
C VAL A 155 8.44 -0.39 13.15
N ILE A 156 7.71 -0.76 12.11
CA ILE A 156 6.76 0.11 11.42
C ILE A 156 5.61 0.52 12.35
N VAL A 157 4.99 -0.44 13.03
CA VAL A 157 3.95 -0.16 14.03
C VAL A 157 4.47 0.73 15.16
N ALA A 158 5.70 0.52 15.64
CA ALA A 158 6.30 1.34 16.68
C ALA A 158 6.55 2.79 16.22
N ILE A 159 7.04 2.98 14.98
CA ILE A 159 7.25 4.30 14.40
C ILE A 159 5.91 5.04 14.25
N TYR A 160 4.92 4.40 13.62
CA TYR A 160 3.59 5.00 13.44
C TYR A 160 2.87 5.23 14.77
N GLY A 161 3.02 4.32 15.74
CA GLY A 161 2.50 4.47 17.09
C GLY A 161 3.10 5.68 17.81
N ARG A 162 4.42 5.87 17.73
CA ARG A 162 5.08 7.07 18.30
C ARG A 162 4.60 8.36 17.64
N ILE A 163 4.46 8.37 16.31
CA ILE A 163 3.94 9.52 15.58
C ILE A 163 2.48 9.80 15.97
N ALA A 164 1.67 8.76 16.11
CA ALA A 164 0.26 8.88 16.50
C ALA A 164 0.10 9.46 17.91
N LEU A 165 0.91 9.00 18.87
CA LEU A 165 0.90 9.47 20.25
C LEU A 165 1.38 10.91 20.38
N THR A 166 2.44 11.29 19.65
CA THR A 166 2.97 12.67 19.67
C THR A 166 2.03 13.69 19.04
N GLN A 167 1.28 13.30 18.01
CA GLN A 167 0.35 14.17 17.30
C GLN A 167 -1.06 14.19 17.91
N ALA A 168 -1.38 13.28 18.84
CA ALA A 168 -2.71 13.07 19.42
C ALA A 168 -3.86 12.97 18.38
N LYS A 169 -3.54 12.53 17.15
CA LYS A 169 -4.52 12.40 16.07
C LYS A 169 -5.22 11.04 16.16
N THR A 170 -6.47 11.04 16.60
CA THR A 170 -7.31 9.82 16.73
C THR A 170 -7.30 8.97 15.46
N THR A 171 -7.31 9.60 14.28
CA THR A 171 -7.24 8.92 12.98
C THR A 171 -5.99 8.05 12.82
N LEU A 172 -4.82 8.52 13.28
CA LEU A 172 -3.58 7.75 13.18
C LEU A 172 -3.60 6.54 14.13
N ILE A 173 -4.16 6.71 15.33
CA ILE A 173 -4.32 5.62 16.30
C ILE A 173 -5.23 4.53 15.71
N THR A 174 -6.34 4.92 15.07
CA THR A 174 -7.22 3.96 14.37
C THR A 174 -6.47 3.18 13.30
N TYR A 175 -5.61 3.83 12.49
CA TYR A 175 -4.82 3.10 11.48
C TYR A 175 -3.85 2.11 12.12
N VAL A 176 -3.14 2.50 13.18
CA VAL A 176 -2.22 1.59 13.90
C VAL A 176 -2.97 0.36 14.42
N ILE A 177 -4.15 0.55 15.01
CA ILE A 177 -4.99 -0.56 15.49
C ILE A 177 -5.41 -1.48 14.33
N VAL A 178 -5.89 -0.90 13.22
CA VAL A 178 -6.28 -1.66 12.03
C VAL A 178 -5.10 -2.45 11.47
N TRP A 179 -3.91 -1.87 11.43
CA TRP A 179 -2.69 -2.54 10.95
C TRP A 179 -2.32 -3.72 11.84
N VAL A 180 -2.34 -3.55 13.16
CA VAL A 180 -2.05 -4.63 14.13
C VAL A 180 -3.02 -5.80 13.95
N ILE A 181 -4.32 -5.51 13.81
CA ILE A 181 -5.34 -6.54 13.58
C ILE A 181 -5.14 -7.22 12.22
N ALA A 182 -4.89 -6.45 11.17
CA ALA A 182 -4.73 -6.96 9.81
C ALA A 182 -3.43 -7.76 9.61
N ALA A 183 -2.41 -7.55 10.44
CA ALA A 183 -1.17 -8.31 10.38
C ALA A 183 -1.28 -9.73 10.93
N TYR A 184 -2.16 -9.97 11.91
CA TYR A 184 -2.35 -11.29 12.50
C TYR A 184 -2.59 -12.41 11.46
N PRO A 185 -3.56 -12.30 10.52
CA PRO A 185 -3.79 -13.37 9.54
C PRO A 185 -2.60 -13.54 8.58
N ILE A 186 -1.88 -12.47 8.23
CA ILE A 186 -0.70 -12.57 7.36
C ILE A 186 0.42 -13.33 8.07
N LEU A 187 0.68 -13.00 9.33
CA LEU A 187 1.68 -13.69 10.13
C LEU A 187 1.34 -15.17 10.31
N ALA A 188 0.08 -15.49 10.58
CA ALA A 188 -0.37 -16.88 10.71
C ALA A 188 -0.08 -17.72 9.45
N VAL A 189 -0.33 -17.16 8.26
CA VAL A 189 -0.02 -17.82 6.98
C VAL A 189 1.49 -18.00 6.78
N ILE A 190 2.29 -17.02 7.20
CA ILE A 190 3.75 -17.10 7.01
C ILE A 190 4.37 -18.12 7.95
N TYR A 191 3.85 -18.26 9.16
CA TYR A 191 4.29 -19.30 10.08
C TYR A 191 3.97 -20.71 9.59
N SER A 192 2.96 -20.91 8.74
CA SER A 192 2.58 -22.25 8.28
C SER A 192 3.31 -22.72 7.01
N VAL A 193 4.04 -21.85 6.31
CA VAL A 193 4.53 -22.12 4.94
C VAL A 193 6.05 -22.38 4.85
N GLY A 194 6.83 -22.05 5.89
CA GLY A 194 8.26 -22.41 5.98
C GLY A 194 9.19 -21.19 6.10
N THR A 195 10.48 -21.40 5.87
CA THR A 195 11.55 -20.42 6.21
C THR A 195 11.97 -19.50 5.06
N GLY A 196 11.59 -19.78 3.81
CA GLY A 196 11.96 -19.01 2.61
C GLY A 196 10.88 -18.02 2.14
N TYR A 197 11.19 -17.20 1.14
CA TYR A 197 10.33 -16.09 0.68
C TYR A 197 9.29 -16.44 -0.40
N ALA A 198 9.16 -17.71 -0.81
CA ALA A 198 8.25 -18.12 -1.89
C ALA A 198 6.78 -17.72 -1.67
N TRP A 199 6.33 -17.65 -0.41
CA TRP A 199 4.97 -17.22 -0.03
C TRP A 199 4.66 -15.77 -0.38
N SER A 200 5.68 -14.92 -0.56
CA SER A 200 5.52 -13.47 -0.78
C SER A 200 4.70 -13.18 -2.05
N THR A 201 4.97 -13.91 -3.13
CA THR A 201 4.31 -13.75 -4.42
C THR A 201 2.80 -14.05 -4.33
N ASP A 202 2.44 -15.10 -3.59
CA ASP A 202 1.07 -15.56 -3.39
C ASP A 202 0.29 -14.62 -2.45
N VAL A 203 0.92 -14.18 -1.35
CA VAL A 203 0.34 -13.16 -0.46
C VAL A 203 0.12 -11.85 -1.20
N ALA A 204 1.07 -11.43 -2.05
CA ALA A 204 0.94 -10.20 -2.80
C ALA A 204 -0.20 -10.23 -3.83
N LYS A 205 -0.45 -11.37 -4.50
CA LYS A 205 -1.62 -11.57 -5.38
C LYS A 205 -2.95 -11.38 -4.62
N ILE A 206 -3.02 -11.84 -3.38
CA ILE A 206 -4.20 -11.64 -2.52
C ILE A 206 -4.32 -10.15 -2.16
N MET A 207 -3.24 -9.54 -1.66
CA MET A 207 -3.24 -8.13 -1.22
C MET A 207 -3.58 -7.15 -2.34
N ILE A 208 -3.03 -7.33 -3.54
CA ILE A 208 -3.29 -6.41 -4.66
C ILE A 208 -4.77 -6.43 -5.06
N MET A 209 -5.42 -7.58 -5.00
CA MET A 209 -6.85 -7.67 -5.30
C MET A 209 -7.70 -6.98 -4.24
N TRP A 210 -7.37 -7.18 -2.96
CA TRP A 210 -8.03 -6.44 -1.86
C TRP A 210 -7.85 -4.93 -2.01
N VAL A 211 -6.63 -4.47 -2.29
CA VAL A 211 -6.32 -3.04 -2.50
C VAL A 211 -7.10 -2.47 -3.68
N GLY A 212 -7.14 -3.17 -4.82
CA GLY A 212 -7.84 -2.70 -6.02
C GLY A 212 -9.34 -2.53 -5.78
N PHE A 213 -9.99 -3.54 -5.20
CA PHE A 213 -11.44 -3.54 -5.02
C PHE A 213 -11.91 -2.66 -3.84
N LEU A 214 -11.20 -2.68 -2.69
CA LEU A 214 -11.48 -1.73 -1.61
C LEU A 214 -11.16 -0.28 -2.03
N GLY A 215 -10.13 -0.09 -2.86
CA GLY A 215 -9.80 1.18 -3.48
C GLY A 215 -10.95 1.74 -4.32
N ALA A 216 -11.59 0.88 -5.13
CA ALA A 216 -12.77 1.26 -5.90
C ALA A 216 -13.95 1.64 -4.98
N SER A 217 -14.16 0.90 -3.88
CA SER A 217 -15.19 1.24 -2.88
C SER A 217 -14.93 2.63 -2.26
N MET A 218 -13.68 2.92 -1.87
CA MET A 218 -13.30 4.23 -1.34
C MET A 218 -13.49 5.36 -2.37
N ALA A 219 -13.13 5.15 -3.63
CA ALA A 219 -13.36 6.13 -4.70
C ALA A 219 -14.86 6.43 -4.89
N THR A 220 -15.72 5.43 -4.66
CA THR A 220 -17.18 5.60 -4.66
C THR A 220 -17.67 6.51 -3.53
N LYS A 221 -17.04 6.43 -2.34
CA LYS A 221 -17.35 7.33 -1.23
C LYS A 221 -16.94 8.76 -1.55
N GLU A 222 -15.74 8.96 -2.08
CA GLU A 222 -15.20 10.28 -2.46
C GLU A 222 -15.95 10.93 -3.63
N GLN A 223 -17.01 10.30 -4.15
CA GLN A 223 -17.80 10.77 -5.28
C GLN A 223 -16.94 11.09 -6.50
N LYS A 224 -15.86 10.33 -6.70
CA LYS A 224 -15.05 10.33 -7.92
C LYS A 224 -15.75 9.61 -9.08
N HIS A 225 -16.96 9.09 -8.86
CA HIS A 225 -17.85 8.74 -9.95
C HIS A 225 -18.07 9.99 -10.78
N ILE A 226 -17.84 9.87 -12.09
CA ILE A 226 -18.15 10.90 -13.08
C ILE A 226 -19.63 11.20 -12.92
N ARG A 227 -19.95 12.20 -12.07
CA ARG A 227 -21.28 12.75 -12.04
C ARG A 227 -21.47 13.31 -13.43
N ILE A 228 -22.53 12.87 -14.09
CA ILE A 228 -23.00 13.52 -15.31
C ILE A 228 -23.62 14.85 -14.85
N ASP A 229 -22.77 15.76 -14.37
CA ASP A 229 -23.13 17.08 -13.85
C ASP A 229 -23.76 17.93 -14.97
N PHE A 230 -23.52 17.57 -16.23
CA PHE A 230 -24.17 18.15 -17.40
C PHE A 230 -25.70 18.01 -17.38
N ILE A 231 -26.23 16.83 -17.05
CA ILE A 231 -27.68 16.62 -16.98
C ILE A 231 -28.26 17.30 -15.74
N ARG A 232 -27.52 17.30 -14.62
CA ARG A 232 -27.97 17.95 -13.37
C ARG A 232 -28.13 19.47 -13.51
N LYS A 233 -27.27 20.12 -14.30
CA LYS A 233 -27.38 21.58 -14.57
C LYS A 233 -28.59 21.94 -15.43
N ALA A 234 -29.09 21.01 -16.24
CA ALA A 234 -30.26 21.22 -17.10
C ALA A 234 -31.61 21.01 -16.37
N VAL A 235 -31.61 20.47 -15.15
CA VAL A 235 -32.83 20.14 -14.40
C VAL A 235 -33.16 21.26 -13.37
N PRO A 236 -34.41 21.78 -13.37
CA PRO A 236 -34.88 22.76 -12.40
C PRO A 236 -34.74 22.27 -10.94
N ASP A 237 -34.49 23.19 -10.00
CA ASP A 237 -34.20 22.86 -8.59
C ASP A 237 -35.23 21.95 -7.92
N ALA A 238 -36.52 22.10 -8.27
CA ALA A 238 -37.62 21.30 -7.75
C ALA A 238 -37.50 19.78 -8.06
N TYR A 239 -36.85 19.39 -9.16
CA TYR A 239 -36.75 17.99 -9.59
C TYR A 239 -35.37 17.36 -9.31
N ARG A 240 -34.40 18.14 -8.81
CA ARG A 240 -33.03 17.66 -8.54
C ARG A 240 -32.99 16.50 -7.54
N SER A 241 -33.86 16.53 -6.52
CA SER A 241 -33.94 15.45 -5.52
C SER A 241 -34.41 14.14 -6.15
N MET A 242 -35.44 14.20 -7.01
CA MET A 242 -35.99 13.02 -7.68
C MET A 242 -35.03 12.44 -8.72
N TYR A 243 -34.32 13.30 -9.47
CA TYR A 243 -33.25 12.87 -10.37
C TYR A 243 -32.11 12.16 -9.63
N ASN A 244 -31.66 12.70 -8.49
CA ASN A 244 -30.62 12.07 -7.68
C ASN A 244 -31.08 10.71 -7.11
N ALA A 245 -32.32 10.63 -6.64
CA ALA A 245 -32.90 9.38 -6.16
C ALA A 245 -32.97 8.32 -7.28
N PHE A 246 -33.42 8.69 -8.48
CA PHE A 246 -33.47 7.79 -9.63
C PHE A 246 -32.06 7.33 -10.06
N SER A 247 -31.10 8.25 -10.12
CA SER A 247 -29.71 7.90 -10.45
C SER A 247 -29.09 6.92 -9.44
N HIS A 248 -29.32 7.13 -8.15
CA HIS A 248 -28.91 6.18 -7.11
C HIS A 248 -29.61 4.84 -7.25
N PHE A 249 -30.91 4.83 -7.55
CA PHE A 249 -31.66 3.59 -7.77
C PHE A 249 -31.10 2.75 -8.92
N VAL A 250 -30.85 3.37 -10.09
CA VAL A 250 -30.25 2.69 -11.24
C VAL A 250 -28.86 2.15 -10.89
N THR A 251 -28.06 2.94 -10.15
CA THR A 251 -26.73 2.53 -9.71
C THR A 251 -26.78 1.33 -8.75
N ILE A 252 -27.75 1.30 -7.82
CA ILE A 252 -27.96 0.18 -6.90
C ILE A 252 -28.29 -1.09 -7.68
N ILE A 253 -29.21 -1.02 -8.66
CA ILE A 253 -29.57 -2.17 -9.51
C ILE A 253 -28.34 -2.69 -10.24
N PHE A 254 -27.57 -1.81 -10.87
CA PHE A 254 -26.35 -2.19 -11.58
C PHE A 254 -25.34 -2.87 -10.64
N CYS A 255 -25.09 -2.30 -9.46
CA CYS A 255 -24.21 -2.91 -8.46
C CYS A 255 -24.73 -4.25 -7.94
N LEU A 256 -26.05 -4.44 -7.80
CA LEU A 256 -26.66 -5.72 -7.43
C LEU A 256 -26.45 -6.79 -8.50
N VAL A 257 -26.62 -6.44 -9.78
CA VAL A 257 -26.32 -7.36 -10.90
C VAL A 257 -24.84 -7.78 -10.85
N LEU A 258 -23.93 -6.82 -10.69
CA LEU A 258 -22.50 -7.12 -10.54
C LEU A 258 -22.20 -7.99 -9.31
N LEU A 259 -22.92 -7.78 -8.20
CA LEU A 259 -22.76 -8.58 -6.99
C LEU A 259 -23.15 -10.05 -7.24
N VAL A 260 -24.27 -10.29 -7.92
CA VAL A 260 -24.70 -11.65 -8.28
C VAL A 260 -23.65 -12.32 -9.16
N LEU A 261 -23.16 -11.63 -10.20
CA LEU A 261 -22.10 -12.15 -11.07
C LEU A 261 -20.81 -12.46 -10.28
N ALA A 262 -20.41 -11.58 -9.36
CA ALA A 262 -19.23 -11.78 -8.52
C ALA A 262 -19.37 -12.99 -7.58
N VAL A 263 -20.57 -13.22 -7.02
CA VAL A 263 -20.84 -14.38 -6.16
C VAL A 263 -20.81 -15.68 -6.98
N VAL A 264 -21.43 -15.70 -8.16
CA VAL A 264 -21.39 -16.86 -9.07
C VAL A 264 -19.94 -17.18 -9.45
N TYR A 265 -19.15 -16.17 -9.81
CA TYR A 265 -17.74 -16.34 -10.13
C TYR A 265 -16.94 -16.87 -8.93
N LEU A 266 -17.19 -16.36 -7.71
CA LEU A 266 -16.55 -16.86 -6.50
C LEU A 266 -16.90 -18.34 -6.24
N GLN A 267 -18.17 -18.72 -6.41
CA GLN A 267 -18.61 -20.12 -6.26
C GLN A 267 -17.93 -21.04 -7.27
N GLN A 268 -17.83 -20.63 -8.53
CA GLN A 268 -17.08 -21.38 -9.55
C GLN A 268 -15.62 -21.60 -9.11
N ARG A 269 -14.96 -20.58 -8.56
CA ARG A 269 -13.58 -20.69 -8.06
C ARG A 269 -13.46 -21.59 -6.84
N ILE A 270 -14.44 -21.60 -5.95
CA ILE A 270 -14.48 -22.52 -4.81
C ILE A 270 -14.62 -23.97 -5.30
N ASN A 271 -15.51 -24.21 -6.26
CA ASN A 271 -15.77 -25.54 -6.81
C ASN A 271 -14.58 -26.11 -7.58
N LEU A 272 -13.79 -25.25 -8.25
CA LEU A 272 -12.55 -25.66 -8.91
C LEU A 272 -11.48 -26.17 -7.93
N GLY A 273 -11.55 -25.79 -6.64
CA GLY A 273 -10.65 -26.29 -5.61
C GLY A 273 -9.16 -25.93 -5.80
N ALA A 274 -8.84 -24.99 -6.69
CA ALA A 274 -7.46 -24.60 -6.96
C ALA A 274 -6.76 -24.09 -5.70
N ILE A 275 -5.48 -24.44 -5.55
CA ILE A 275 -4.64 -24.03 -4.42
C ILE A 275 -3.49 -23.13 -4.90
N LEU A 276 -3.06 -22.22 -4.04
CA LEU A 276 -1.86 -21.43 -4.26
C LEU A 276 -0.63 -22.31 -3.99
N PRO A 277 0.34 -22.36 -4.92
CA PRO A 277 1.45 -23.32 -4.86
C PRO A 277 2.39 -23.10 -3.68
N SER A 278 2.61 -21.84 -3.27
CA SER A 278 3.56 -21.55 -2.21
C SER A 278 2.91 -21.70 -0.84
N ILE A 279 1.72 -21.11 -0.65
CA ILE A 279 1.08 -21.06 0.68
C ILE A 279 0.08 -22.18 0.96
N HIS A 280 -0.21 -23.05 -0.03
CA HIS A 280 -1.18 -24.14 0.05
C HIS A 280 -2.59 -23.73 0.49
N LEU A 281 -2.93 -22.44 0.36
CA LEU A 281 -4.27 -21.92 0.61
C LEU A 281 -5.14 -22.03 -0.63
N LYS A 282 -6.45 -21.98 -0.44
CA LYS A 282 -7.41 -22.01 -1.55
C LYS A 282 -7.37 -20.71 -2.36
N ALA A 283 -7.33 -20.84 -3.68
CA ALA A 283 -7.20 -19.73 -4.64
C ALA A 283 -8.39 -18.76 -4.65
N TRP A 284 -9.55 -19.17 -4.13
CA TRP A 284 -10.72 -18.29 -4.02
C TRP A 284 -10.47 -17.06 -3.14
N LEU A 285 -9.47 -17.09 -2.24
CA LEU A 285 -9.08 -15.93 -1.43
C LEU A 285 -8.62 -14.73 -2.27
N ILE A 286 -8.09 -14.97 -3.47
CA ILE A 286 -7.75 -13.90 -4.41
C ILE A 286 -9.02 -13.23 -4.93
N VAL A 287 -10.11 -13.98 -5.14
CA VAL A 287 -11.36 -13.49 -5.77
C VAL A 287 -12.38 -13.01 -4.74
N ALA A 288 -12.25 -13.40 -3.47
CA ALA A 288 -13.10 -12.96 -2.37
C ALA A 288 -13.29 -11.43 -2.22
N PRO A 289 -12.30 -10.55 -2.50
CA PRO A 289 -12.48 -9.11 -2.35
C PRO A 289 -13.53 -8.51 -3.28
N ILE A 290 -13.81 -9.18 -4.41
CA ILE A 290 -14.73 -8.72 -5.44
C ILE A 290 -16.15 -8.58 -4.89
N PRO A 291 -16.83 -9.67 -4.43
CA PRO A 291 -18.17 -9.55 -3.87
C PRO A 291 -18.20 -8.69 -2.61
N VAL A 292 -17.15 -8.72 -1.77
CA VAL A 292 -17.07 -7.90 -0.55
C VAL A 292 -17.13 -6.40 -0.89
N SER A 293 -16.34 -5.96 -1.86
CA SER A 293 -16.26 -4.54 -2.20
C SER A 293 -17.52 -4.06 -2.93
N ILE A 294 -18.10 -4.89 -3.80
CA ILE A 294 -19.37 -4.57 -4.46
C ILE A 294 -20.50 -4.50 -3.43
N ALA A 295 -20.54 -5.42 -2.45
CA ALA A 295 -21.53 -5.37 -1.37
C ALA A 295 -21.41 -4.07 -0.54
N LEU A 296 -20.19 -3.62 -0.25
CA LEU A 296 -19.95 -2.33 0.41
C LEU A 296 -20.43 -1.14 -0.43
N MET A 297 -20.22 -1.16 -1.75
CA MET A 297 -20.75 -0.14 -2.65
C MET A 297 -22.28 -0.12 -2.64
N VAL A 298 -22.94 -1.28 -2.72
CA VAL A 298 -24.40 -1.40 -2.62
C VAL A 298 -24.90 -0.80 -1.31
N ALA A 299 -24.28 -1.15 -0.18
CA ALA A 299 -24.66 -0.60 1.13
C ALA A 299 -24.56 0.94 1.16
N ARG A 300 -23.47 1.51 0.59
CA ARG A 300 -23.26 2.96 0.49
C ARG A 300 -24.31 3.65 -0.36
N PHE A 301 -24.61 3.12 -1.55
CA PHE A 301 -25.62 3.71 -2.43
C PHE A 301 -27.03 3.60 -1.84
N THR A 302 -27.36 2.49 -1.20
CA THR A 302 -28.62 2.32 -0.47
C THR A 302 -28.76 3.36 0.64
N GLY A 303 -27.69 3.59 1.42
CA GLY A 303 -27.67 4.65 2.43
C GLY A 303 -27.95 6.04 1.83
N ARG A 304 -27.32 6.37 0.69
CA ARG A 304 -27.55 7.64 -0.03
C ARG A 304 -28.97 7.77 -0.57
N PHE A 305 -29.52 6.69 -1.12
CA PHE A 305 -30.89 6.64 -1.62
C PHE A 305 -31.91 6.90 -0.50
N VAL A 306 -31.75 6.28 0.67
CA VAL A 306 -32.62 6.50 1.83
C VAL A 306 -32.56 7.95 2.32
N VAL A 307 -31.37 8.57 2.34
CA VAL A 307 -31.22 9.98 2.72
C VAL A 307 -31.88 10.91 1.70
N ALA A 308 -31.70 10.64 0.40
CA ALA A 308 -32.32 11.42 -0.67
C ALA A 308 -33.86 11.38 -0.60
N LEU A 309 -34.45 10.21 -0.32
CA LEU A 309 -35.90 10.06 -0.15
C LEU A 309 -36.45 10.82 1.07
N ARG A 310 -35.64 11.03 2.12
CA ARG A 310 -36.04 11.76 3.33
C ARG A 310 -35.96 13.29 3.18
N GLY A 311 -35.71 13.81 1.97
CA GLY A 311 -35.59 15.24 1.71
C GLY A 311 -34.31 15.86 2.30
N GLY A 312 -33.36 15.04 2.74
CA GLY A 312 -32.05 15.51 3.16
C GLY A 312 -31.26 15.89 1.92
N GLU A 313 -31.08 17.19 1.66
CA GLU A 313 -30.04 17.63 0.75
C GLU A 313 -28.71 17.08 1.28
N VAL A 314 -28.16 16.10 0.57
CA VAL A 314 -26.80 15.64 0.77
C VAL A 314 -25.93 16.85 0.52
N GLY A 315 -25.48 17.47 1.62
CA GLY A 315 -24.69 18.68 1.60
C GLY A 315 -23.60 18.56 0.55
N THR A 316 -23.75 19.33 -0.51
CA THR A 316 -22.62 19.73 -1.33
C THR A 316 -21.72 20.49 -0.39
N GLU A 317 -20.71 19.81 0.16
CA GLU A 317 -19.52 20.51 0.63
C GLU A 317 -19.10 21.41 -0.52
N THR A 318 -19.17 22.70 -0.24
CA THR A 318 -18.66 23.79 -1.06
C THR A 318 -17.28 23.41 -1.54
N THR A 319 -17.17 22.91 -2.78
CA THR A 319 -15.95 23.02 -3.55
C THR A 319 -15.76 24.52 -3.76
N GLY A 320 -14.96 25.13 -2.88
CA GLY A 320 -14.39 26.44 -3.09
C GLY A 320 -13.60 26.38 -4.39
N VAL A 321 -14.25 26.80 -5.47
CA VAL A 321 -13.57 27.38 -6.61
C VAL A 321 -13.48 28.86 -6.27
N SER A 322 -12.35 29.23 -5.68
CA SER A 322 -11.75 30.55 -5.84
C SER A 322 -10.51 30.35 -6.69
#